data_AF-A0A8T8I3Q1-F1
#
_entry.id   AF-A0A8T8I3Q1-F1
#
_cell.length_a   1.000
_cell.length_b   1.000
_cell.length_c   1.000
_cell.angle_alpha   90.00
_cell.angle_beta   90.00
_cell.angle_gamma   90.00
#
_symmetry.space_group_name_H-M   'P 1'
#
loop_
_entity.id
_entity.type
_entity.pdbx_description
1 polymer ?
#
loop_
_entity_poly.entity_id
_entity_poly.type
_entity_poly.pdbx_seq_one_letter_code
_entity_poly.pdbx_strand_id
1 'polypeptide(L)'
;MPTEKERLDEVEPTVAELVTRTQLLTAELERVGARLLVLERRLAGAGSGPDEDFDAVDDEVADVVAALRAAWHAEQDVLADSVRVELQQEVAEYEGLMQRRDAGRARLAAGRMPRFERDALEHEVHQLDWQVGALESSAAAAAARLDADTAAAEDSWRREAVLAGEKAREEVWDAAARRLERALARDARLPVWFRVGLGEITSPDPTPWIRAATGLIAYRLEYGITTALDPLGEPPSAGSGSAAWVRRTEAHADLADQLQSLRP
;
A
#
# COMPACT_ATOMS: atom_id res chain seq x y z
N MET A 1 -54.18 50.24 16.38
CA MET A 1 -54.13 48.78 16.59
C MET A 1 -54.64 48.15 15.31
N PRO A 2 -53.81 47.47 14.51
CA PRO A 2 -54.27 46.82 13.29
C PRO A 2 -55.34 45.79 13.63
N THR A 3 -56.37 45.73 12.79
CA THR A 3 -57.48 44.78 12.93
C THR A 3 -56.99 43.35 12.66
N GLU A 4 -57.69 42.37 13.23
CA GLU A 4 -57.35 40.95 13.07
C GLU A 4 -57.32 40.52 11.60
N LYS A 5 -58.13 41.17 10.76
CA LYS A 5 -58.17 41.01 9.31
C LYS A 5 -56.91 41.55 8.61
N GLU A 6 -56.45 42.74 8.98
CA GLU A 6 -55.22 43.32 8.40
C GLU A 6 -53.97 42.49 8.76
N ARG A 7 -53.95 41.86 9.95
CA ARG A 7 -52.88 40.92 10.32
C ARG A 7 -52.95 39.61 9.52
N LEU A 8 -54.15 39.13 9.23
CA LEU A 8 -54.36 37.94 8.40
C LEU A 8 -53.92 38.20 6.96
N ASP A 9 -54.29 39.35 6.40
CA ASP A 9 -53.95 39.75 5.03
C ASP A 9 -52.41 39.91 4.83
N GLU A 10 -51.65 40.26 5.88
CA GLU A 10 -50.18 40.27 5.85
C GLU A 10 -49.54 38.87 5.99
N VAL A 11 -50.15 37.99 6.79
CA VAL A 11 -49.59 36.65 7.09
C VAL A 11 -49.93 35.63 6.01
N GLU A 12 -51.10 35.72 5.39
CA GLU A 12 -51.58 34.79 4.34
C GLU A 12 -50.62 34.65 3.14
N PRO A 13 -50.07 35.73 2.54
CA PRO A 13 -49.10 35.60 1.46
C PRO A 13 -47.78 34.97 1.94
N THR A 14 -47.37 35.25 3.17
CA THR A 14 -46.16 34.67 3.78
C THR A 14 -46.34 33.16 4.00
N VAL A 15 -47.51 32.73 4.47
CA VAL A 15 -47.85 31.31 4.63
C VAL A 15 -47.92 30.62 3.27
N ALA A 16 -48.52 31.25 2.25
CA ALA A 16 -48.58 30.72 0.90
C ALA A 16 -47.17 30.54 0.29
N GLU A 17 -46.27 31.50 0.51
CA GLU A 17 -44.86 31.41 0.10
C GLU A 17 -44.13 30.27 0.82
N LEU A 18 -44.31 30.13 2.13
CA LEU A 18 -43.73 29.04 2.92
C LEU A 18 -44.25 27.66 2.49
N VAL A 19 -45.54 27.53 2.20
CA VAL A 19 -46.13 26.28 1.67
C VAL A 19 -45.52 25.95 0.31
N THR A 20 -45.39 26.93 -0.57
CA THR A 20 -44.76 26.72 -1.89
C THR A 20 -43.30 26.29 -1.74
N ARG A 21 -42.55 26.95 -0.84
CA ARG A 21 -41.13 26.64 -0.61
C ARG A 21 -40.93 25.27 0.01
N THR A 22 -41.78 24.86 0.94
CA THR A 22 -41.73 23.51 1.54
C THR A 22 -42.07 22.43 0.51
N GLN A 23 -43.05 22.66 -0.36
CA GLN A 23 -43.34 21.73 -1.47
C GLN A 23 -42.16 21.59 -2.44
N LEU A 24 -41.51 22.70 -2.80
CA LEU A 24 -40.30 22.69 -3.65
C LEU A 24 -39.16 21.90 -2.99
N LEU A 25 -38.88 22.17 -1.71
CA LEU A 25 -37.82 21.46 -0.96
C LEU A 25 -38.13 19.97 -0.83
N THR A 26 -39.37 19.58 -0.58
CA THR A 26 -39.77 18.15 -0.54
C THR A 26 -39.54 17.48 -1.89
N ALA A 27 -39.94 18.12 -2.99
CA ALA A 27 -39.72 17.58 -4.33
C ALA A 27 -38.22 17.47 -4.70
N GLU A 28 -37.40 18.44 -4.27
CA GLU A 28 -35.95 18.36 -4.42
C GLU A 28 -35.36 17.23 -3.59
N LEU A 29 -35.82 17.04 -2.35
CA LEU A 29 -35.34 16.00 -1.45
C LEU A 29 -35.73 14.60 -1.94
N GLU A 30 -36.94 14.42 -2.46
CA GLU A 30 -37.36 13.19 -3.14
C GLU A 30 -36.50 12.90 -4.38
N ARG A 31 -36.21 13.93 -5.19
CA ARG A 31 -35.35 13.79 -6.37
C ARG A 31 -33.92 13.42 -5.98
N VAL A 32 -33.37 14.03 -4.93
CA VAL A 32 -32.04 13.69 -4.40
C VAL A 32 -32.03 12.28 -3.82
N GLY A 33 -33.05 11.89 -3.05
CA GLY A 33 -33.20 10.53 -2.51
C GLY A 33 -33.28 9.46 -3.59
N ALA A 34 -34.04 9.70 -4.66
CA ALA A 34 -34.10 8.79 -5.81
C ALA A 34 -32.73 8.66 -6.52
N ARG A 35 -31.99 9.78 -6.67
CA ARG A 35 -30.64 9.76 -7.24
C ARG A 35 -29.66 9.01 -6.33
N LEU A 36 -29.74 9.19 -5.01
CA LEU A 36 -28.94 8.47 -4.03
C LEU A 36 -29.21 6.96 -4.11
N LEU A 37 -30.47 6.52 -4.13
CA LEU A 37 -30.81 5.10 -4.27
C LEU A 37 -30.27 4.46 -5.56
N VAL A 38 -30.28 5.19 -6.67
CA VAL A 38 -29.69 4.72 -7.93
C VAL A 38 -28.17 4.62 -7.81
N LEU A 39 -27.53 5.60 -7.18
CA LEU A 39 -26.09 5.60 -6.94
C LEU A 39 -25.69 4.48 -5.98
N GLU A 40 -26.41 4.30 -4.88
CA GLU A 40 -26.22 3.20 -3.93
C GLU A 40 -26.35 1.85 -4.63
N ARG A 41 -27.36 1.68 -5.48
CA ARG A 41 -27.53 0.43 -6.25
C ARG A 41 -26.40 0.18 -7.23
N ARG A 42 -25.90 1.23 -7.89
CA ARG A 42 -24.72 1.17 -8.77
C ARG A 42 -23.46 0.80 -8.00
N LEU A 43 -23.26 1.43 -6.85
CA LEU A 43 -22.07 1.26 -6.01
C LEU A 43 -22.09 -0.10 -5.29
N ALA A 44 -23.27 -0.60 -4.92
CA ALA A 44 -23.49 -1.97 -4.45
C ALA A 44 -23.34 -3.02 -5.56
N GLY A 45 -23.08 -2.60 -6.80
CA GLY A 45 -22.89 -3.48 -7.96
C GLY A 45 -24.11 -4.28 -8.39
N ALA A 46 -25.30 -3.83 -7.99
CA ALA A 46 -26.59 -4.36 -8.45
C ALA A 46 -27.08 -3.63 -9.72
N GLY A 47 -26.14 -3.22 -10.58
CA GLY A 47 -26.41 -2.59 -11.86
C GLY A 47 -27.30 -3.47 -12.76
N SER A 48 -27.89 -2.85 -13.77
CA SER A 48 -28.72 -3.53 -14.77
C SER A 48 -27.97 -3.84 -16.07
N GLY A 49 -26.75 -3.32 -16.22
CA GLY A 49 -25.90 -3.48 -17.40
C GLY A 49 -25.18 -4.84 -17.51
N PRO A 50 -24.26 -4.97 -18.48
CA PRO A 50 -23.41 -6.16 -18.61
C PRO A 50 -22.50 -6.32 -17.39
N ASP A 51 -21.98 -7.54 -17.23
CA ASP A 51 -21.00 -7.83 -16.18
C ASP A 51 -19.67 -7.17 -16.56
N GLU A 52 -19.14 -6.36 -15.65
CA GLU A 52 -17.83 -5.74 -15.79
C GLU A 52 -16.76 -6.72 -15.29
N ASP A 53 -15.66 -6.85 -16.01
CA ASP A 53 -14.49 -7.62 -15.58
C ASP A 53 -13.32 -6.67 -15.33
N PHE A 54 -13.15 -6.29 -14.07
CA PHE A 54 -12.05 -5.41 -13.66
C PHE A 54 -10.67 -6.09 -13.71
N ASP A 55 -10.62 -7.42 -13.69
CA ASP A 55 -9.38 -8.20 -13.73
C ASP A 55 -8.92 -8.45 -15.18
N ALA A 56 -9.73 -8.09 -16.18
CA ALA A 56 -9.41 -8.29 -17.59
C ALA A 56 -8.12 -7.56 -18.00
N VAL A 57 -7.20 -8.29 -18.63
CA VAL A 57 -5.99 -7.71 -19.25
C VAL A 57 -6.28 -7.54 -20.74
N ASP A 58 -6.87 -6.39 -21.09
CA ASP A 58 -7.16 -6.00 -22.46
C ASP A 58 -6.01 -5.17 -23.07
N ASP A 59 -6.15 -4.78 -24.34
CA ASP A 59 -5.14 -4.00 -25.05
C ASP A 59 -4.84 -2.63 -24.38
N GLU A 60 -5.71 -2.12 -23.50
CA GLU A 60 -5.48 -0.86 -22.76
C GLU A 60 -4.40 -1.03 -21.69
N VAL A 61 -4.36 -2.17 -21.01
CA VAL A 61 -3.48 -2.40 -19.85
C VAL A 61 -2.46 -3.52 -20.05
N ALA A 62 -2.50 -4.23 -21.18
CA ALA A 62 -1.61 -5.37 -21.44
C ALA A 62 -0.13 -5.01 -21.30
N ASP A 63 0.31 -3.90 -21.89
CA ASP A 63 1.70 -3.44 -21.81
C ASP A 63 2.08 -3.00 -20.39
N VAL A 64 1.15 -2.34 -19.68
CA VAL A 64 1.33 -1.90 -18.29
C VAL A 64 1.51 -3.12 -17.38
N VAL A 65 0.63 -4.11 -17.46
CA VAL A 65 0.72 -5.35 -16.69
C VAL A 65 1.98 -6.14 -17.05
N ALA A 66 2.40 -6.15 -18.31
CA ALA A 66 3.65 -6.78 -18.73
C ALA A 66 4.87 -6.09 -18.10
N ALA A 67 4.91 -4.76 -18.06
CA ALA A 67 5.95 -4.00 -17.39
C ALA A 67 5.99 -4.25 -15.88
N LEU A 68 4.82 -4.30 -15.22
CA LEU A 68 4.71 -4.64 -13.80
C LEU A 68 5.26 -6.04 -13.49
N ARG A 69 4.96 -7.03 -14.34
CA ARG A 69 5.50 -8.39 -14.19
C ARG A 69 7.02 -8.43 -14.40
N ALA A 70 7.53 -7.71 -15.41
CA ALA A 70 8.97 -7.62 -15.62
C ALA A 70 9.67 -6.98 -14.41
N ALA A 71 9.10 -5.91 -13.86
CA ALA A 71 9.58 -5.27 -12.63
C ALA A 71 9.53 -6.22 -11.44
N TRP A 72 8.43 -6.93 -11.24
CA TRP A 72 8.30 -7.96 -10.19
C TRP A 72 9.43 -8.97 -10.25
N HIS A 73 9.74 -9.50 -11.44
CA HIS A 73 10.83 -10.45 -11.63
C HIS A 73 12.21 -9.83 -11.35
N ALA A 74 12.45 -8.59 -11.77
CA ALA A 74 13.69 -7.89 -11.49
C ALA A 74 13.88 -7.63 -9.98
N GLU A 75 12.81 -7.26 -9.29
CA GLU A 75 12.80 -6.94 -7.85
C GLU A 75 12.91 -8.17 -6.93
N GLN A 76 12.81 -9.40 -7.45
CA GLN A 76 13.01 -10.63 -6.65
C GLN A 76 14.47 -10.78 -6.20
N ASP A 77 15.41 -10.35 -7.03
CA ASP A 77 16.86 -10.52 -6.79
C ASP A 77 17.48 -9.32 -6.07
N VAL A 78 16.72 -8.23 -5.90
CA VAL A 78 17.15 -7.00 -5.22
C VAL A 78 16.58 -7.01 -3.81
N LEU A 79 17.37 -6.58 -2.84
CA LEU A 79 16.93 -6.42 -1.45
C LEU A 79 16.11 -5.14 -1.29
N ALA A 80 15.11 -5.20 -0.40
CA ALA A 80 14.43 -4.00 0.05
C ALA A 80 15.38 -3.10 0.85
N ASP A 81 15.14 -1.79 0.84
CA ASP A 81 16.00 -0.81 1.51
C ASP A 81 16.10 -1.05 3.03
N SER A 82 14.99 -1.40 3.68
CA SER A 82 14.96 -1.76 5.10
C SER A 82 15.90 -2.93 5.41
N VAL A 83 15.85 -3.98 4.58
CA VAL A 83 16.68 -5.18 4.72
C VAL A 83 18.14 -4.86 4.43
N ARG A 84 18.42 -4.01 3.44
CA ARG A 84 19.79 -3.56 3.14
C ARG A 84 20.39 -2.84 4.34
N VAL A 85 19.63 -1.94 4.98
CA VAL A 85 20.07 -1.21 6.18
C VAL A 85 20.35 -2.16 7.34
N GLU A 86 19.48 -3.15 7.58
CA GLU A 86 19.69 -4.16 8.63
C GLU A 86 20.97 -4.96 8.41
N LEU A 87 21.20 -5.46 7.19
CA LEU A 87 22.42 -6.22 6.86
C LEU A 87 23.68 -5.35 6.94
N GLN A 88 23.61 -4.09 6.52
CA GLN A 88 24.72 -3.15 6.65
C GLN A 88 25.08 -2.88 8.12
N GLN A 89 24.07 -2.77 8.99
CA GLN A 89 24.28 -2.63 10.42
C GLN A 89 24.95 -3.86 11.00
N GLU A 90 24.49 -5.07 10.64
CA GLU A 90 25.10 -6.32 11.09
C GLU A 90 26.58 -6.42 10.71
N VAL A 91 26.92 -6.11 9.45
CA VAL A 91 28.32 -6.09 8.99
C VAL A 91 29.13 -5.03 9.72
N ALA A 92 28.60 -3.81 9.87
CA ALA A 92 29.29 -2.73 10.57
C ALA A 92 29.52 -3.03 12.05
N GLU A 93 28.58 -3.68 12.74
CA GLU A 93 28.73 -4.14 14.11
C GLU A 93 29.87 -5.15 14.24
N TYR A 94 29.91 -6.15 13.34
CA TYR A 94 30.97 -7.13 13.30
C TYR A 94 32.35 -6.50 13.04
N GLU A 95 32.45 -5.61 12.05
CA GLU A 95 33.69 -4.89 11.75
C GLU A 95 34.14 -4.02 12.93
N GLY A 96 33.21 -3.36 13.62
CA GLY A 96 33.48 -2.57 14.82
C GLY A 96 34.05 -3.42 15.96
N LEU A 97 33.52 -4.63 16.18
CA LEU A 97 34.07 -5.58 17.16
C LEU A 97 35.48 -6.04 16.78
N MET A 98 35.72 -6.35 15.51
CA MET A 98 37.06 -6.71 15.03
C MET A 98 38.07 -5.57 15.24
N GLN A 99 37.71 -4.35 14.88
CA GLN A 99 38.57 -3.17 15.07
C GLN A 99 38.91 -2.95 16.54
N ARG A 100 37.94 -3.08 17.45
CA ARG A 100 38.16 -2.97 18.89
C ARG A 100 39.08 -4.07 19.41
N ARG A 101 38.86 -5.32 18.98
CA ARG A 101 39.72 -6.46 19.34
C ARG A 101 41.15 -6.22 18.88
N ASP A 102 41.34 -5.81 17.64
CA ASP A 102 42.66 -5.63 17.03
C ASP A 102 43.41 -4.45 17.64
N ALA A 103 42.70 -3.36 17.97
CA ALA A 103 43.24 -2.25 18.76
C ALA A 103 43.67 -2.69 20.17
N GLY A 104 42.86 -3.52 20.85
CA GLY A 104 43.20 -4.10 22.15
C GLY A 104 44.45 -4.99 22.10
N ARG A 105 44.53 -5.87 21.10
CA ARG A 105 45.71 -6.72 20.85
C ARG A 105 46.97 -5.90 20.56
N ALA A 106 46.85 -4.85 19.74
CA ALA A 106 47.97 -3.95 19.46
C ALA A 106 48.47 -3.23 20.73
N ARG A 107 47.56 -2.80 21.61
CA ARG A 107 47.91 -2.19 22.90
C ARG A 107 48.60 -3.18 23.84
N LEU A 108 48.13 -4.43 23.94
CA LEU A 108 48.79 -5.48 24.71
C LEU A 108 50.21 -5.75 24.20
N ALA A 109 50.39 -5.79 22.87
CA ALA A 109 51.68 -6.00 22.23
C ALA A 109 52.67 -4.84 22.46
N ALA A 110 52.18 -3.60 22.58
CA ALA A 110 53.02 -2.42 22.86
C ALA A 110 53.65 -2.43 24.27
N GLY A 111 53.16 -3.27 25.19
CA GLY A 111 53.85 -3.65 26.43
C GLY A 111 54.04 -2.58 27.50
N ARG A 112 53.49 -1.37 27.33
CA ARG A 112 53.59 -0.26 28.31
C ARG A 112 52.29 -0.11 29.11
N MET A 113 52.07 -0.96 30.11
CA MET A 113 50.96 -0.79 31.06
C MET A 113 51.22 -1.54 32.38
N PRO A 114 50.68 -1.04 33.51
CA PRO A 114 50.64 -1.78 34.77
C PRO A 114 49.93 -3.13 34.63
N ARG A 115 50.30 -4.10 35.48
CA ARG A 115 49.77 -5.48 35.43
C ARG A 115 48.24 -5.54 35.50
N PHE A 116 47.60 -4.76 36.39
CA PHE A 116 46.14 -4.78 36.53
C PHE A 116 45.42 -4.25 35.27
N GLU A 117 45.98 -3.25 34.59
CA GLU A 117 45.43 -2.75 33.32
C GLU A 117 45.62 -3.76 32.20
N ARG A 118 46.75 -4.47 32.19
CA ARG A 118 47.01 -5.56 31.26
C ARG A 118 46.01 -6.69 31.43
N ASP A 119 45.82 -7.17 32.65
CA ASP A 119 44.91 -8.29 32.95
C ASP A 119 43.46 -7.92 32.58
N ALA A 120 43.04 -6.67 32.83
CA ALA A 120 41.73 -6.17 32.42
C ALA A 120 41.56 -6.09 30.89
N LEU A 121 42.58 -5.59 30.18
CA LEU A 121 42.57 -5.50 28.72
C LEU A 121 42.62 -6.89 28.06
N GLU A 122 43.37 -7.82 28.63
CA GLU A 122 43.42 -9.22 28.18
C GLU A 122 42.05 -9.89 28.32
N HIS A 123 41.35 -9.63 29.43
CA HIS A 123 39.97 -10.08 29.60
C HIS A 123 39.03 -9.45 28.56
N GLU A 124 39.11 -8.15 28.31
CA GLU A 124 38.30 -7.47 27.28
C GLU A 124 38.55 -8.07 25.89
N VAL A 125 39.81 -8.27 25.50
CA VAL A 125 40.16 -8.88 24.22
C VAL A 125 39.61 -10.30 24.10
N HIS A 126 39.68 -11.09 25.17
CA HIS A 126 39.11 -12.45 25.17
C HIS A 126 37.59 -12.45 25.01
N GLN A 127 36.89 -11.51 25.66
CA GLN A 127 35.44 -11.33 25.47
C GLN A 127 35.11 -10.94 24.03
N LEU A 128 35.87 -10.00 23.45
CA LEU A 128 35.71 -9.60 22.06
C LEU A 128 36.00 -10.75 21.08
N ASP A 129 36.99 -11.60 21.35
CA ASP A 129 37.28 -12.79 20.55
C ASP A 129 36.09 -13.76 20.51
N TRP A 130 35.46 -13.98 21.67
CA TRP A 130 34.26 -14.81 21.74
C TRP A 130 33.09 -14.19 20.96
N GLN A 131 32.85 -12.88 21.10
CA GLN A 131 31.79 -12.17 20.37
C GLN A 131 32.02 -12.19 18.85
N VAL A 132 33.25 -11.95 18.40
CA VAL A 132 33.61 -12.02 16.98
C VAL A 132 33.38 -13.42 16.44
N GLY A 133 33.82 -14.47 17.13
CA GLY A 133 33.60 -15.85 16.70
C GLY A 133 32.12 -16.23 16.64
N ALA A 134 31.29 -15.68 17.53
CA ALA A 134 29.85 -15.93 17.52
C ALA A 134 29.13 -15.29 16.33
N LEU A 135 29.59 -14.12 15.86
CA LEU A 135 28.96 -13.34 14.78
C LEU A 135 29.59 -13.56 13.40
N GLU A 136 30.76 -14.18 13.32
CA GLU A 136 31.52 -14.33 12.06
C GLU A 136 30.70 -14.95 10.93
N SER A 137 29.97 -16.03 11.21
CA SER A 137 29.17 -16.72 10.18
C SER A 137 27.98 -15.89 9.68
N SER A 138 27.33 -15.12 10.57
CA SER A 138 26.17 -14.31 10.20
C SER A 138 26.61 -13.05 9.44
N ALA A 139 27.66 -12.38 9.91
CA ALA A 139 28.26 -11.24 9.23
C ALA A 139 28.80 -11.60 7.83
N ALA A 140 29.43 -12.77 7.68
CA ALA A 140 29.87 -13.26 6.37
C ALA A 140 28.69 -13.53 5.42
N ALA A 141 27.59 -14.10 5.93
CA ALA A 141 26.38 -14.31 5.14
C ALA A 141 25.68 -12.99 4.76
N ALA A 142 25.65 -12.02 5.68
CA ALA A 142 25.12 -10.68 5.45
C ALA A 142 25.93 -9.93 4.37
N ALA A 143 27.25 -9.96 4.46
CA ALA A 143 28.15 -9.39 3.45
C ALA A 143 27.93 -10.03 2.07
N ALA A 144 27.87 -11.37 2.00
CA ALA A 144 27.60 -12.07 0.74
C ALA A 144 26.23 -11.71 0.13
N ARG A 145 25.19 -11.49 0.95
CA ARG A 145 23.89 -11.00 0.48
C ARG A 145 23.97 -9.58 -0.06
N LEU A 146 24.69 -8.68 0.60
CA LEU A 146 24.89 -7.30 0.14
C LEU A 146 25.67 -7.25 -1.18
N ASP A 147 26.67 -8.11 -1.35
CA ASP A 147 27.41 -8.22 -2.61
C ASP A 147 26.52 -8.72 -3.75
N ALA A 148 25.67 -9.72 -3.48
CA ALA A 148 24.70 -10.24 -4.44
C ALA A 148 23.66 -9.17 -4.82
N ASP A 149 23.15 -8.40 -3.85
CA ASP A 149 22.25 -7.26 -4.08
C ASP A 149 22.91 -6.20 -4.97
N THR A 150 24.16 -5.84 -4.67
CA THR A 150 24.91 -4.85 -5.47
C THR A 150 25.07 -5.32 -6.91
N ALA A 151 25.46 -6.58 -7.12
CA ALA A 151 25.58 -7.15 -8.46
C ALA A 151 24.23 -7.19 -9.21
N ALA A 152 23.14 -7.51 -8.51
CA ALA A 152 21.80 -7.49 -9.09
C ALA A 152 21.35 -6.07 -9.47
N ALA A 153 21.62 -5.09 -8.60
CA ALA A 153 21.25 -3.69 -8.80
C ALA A 153 22.04 -3.01 -9.93
N GLU A 154 23.28 -3.44 -10.19
CA GLU A 154 24.07 -2.92 -11.31
C GLU A 154 23.60 -3.46 -12.67
N ASP A 155 22.84 -4.55 -12.70
CA ASP A 155 22.40 -5.19 -13.94
C ASP A 155 21.42 -4.29 -14.72
N SER A 156 21.78 -3.99 -15.97
CA SER A 156 21.11 -2.96 -16.79
C SER A 156 19.64 -3.28 -17.04
N TRP A 157 19.32 -4.52 -17.40
CA TRP A 157 17.94 -4.93 -17.68
C TRP A 157 17.06 -4.86 -16.43
N ARG A 158 17.61 -5.15 -15.23
CA ARG A 158 16.86 -5.04 -13.97
C ARG A 158 16.52 -3.59 -13.68
N ARG A 159 17.50 -2.68 -13.80
CA ARG A 159 17.27 -1.24 -13.61
C ARG A 159 16.21 -0.71 -14.56
N GLU A 160 16.28 -1.08 -15.83
CA GLU A 160 15.27 -0.69 -16.82
C GLU A 160 13.88 -1.26 -16.49
N ALA A 161 13.80 -2.53 -16.08
CA ALA A 161 12.55 -3.16 -15.69
C ALA A 161 11.94 -2.53 -14.43
N VAL A 162 12.74 -2.22 -13.40
CA VAL A 162 12.28 -1.55 -12.18
C VAL A 162 11.73 -0.16 -12.49
N LEU A 163 12.46 0.65 -13.27
CA LEU A 163 12.02 1.98 -13.68
C LEU A 163 10.74 1.94 -14.53
N ALA A 164 10.65 1.00 -15.46
CA ALA A 164 9.43 0.78 -16.24
C ALA A 164 8.26 0.35 -15.34
N GLY A 165 8.53 -0.48 -14.33
CA GLY A 165 7.57 -0.89 -13.31
C GLY A 165 7.03 0.26 -12.47
N GLU A 166 7.90 1.16 -12.00
CA GLU A 166 7.48 2.36 -11.24
C GLU A 166 6.50 3.22 -12.04
N LYS A 167 6.83 3.47 -13.32
CA LYS A 167 5.91 4.18 -14.23
C LYS A 167 4.61 3.40 -14.43
N ALA A 168 4.70 2.09 -14.64
CA ALA A 168 3.53 1.23 -14.87
C ALA A 168 2.60 1.17 -13.64
N ARG A 169 3.10 1.37 -12.41
CA ARG A 169 2.28 1.44 -11.20
C ARG A 169 1.41 2.70 -11.15
N GLU A 170 1.90 3.82 -11.65
CA GLU A 170 1.08 5.03 -11.80
C GLU A 170 0.03 4.82 -12.91
N GLU A 171 0.44 4.26 -14.04
CA GLU A 171 -0.44 4.02 -15.18
C GLU A 171 -1.55 3.00 -14.88
N VAL A 172 -1.27 1.95 -14.09
CA VAL A 172 -2.29 0.96 -13.69
C VAL A 172 -3.32 1.56 -12.74
N TRP A 173 -2.91 2.50 -11.88
CA TRP A 173 -3.83 3.22 -11.00
C TRP A 173 -4.81 4.08 -11.81
N ASP A 174 -4.29 4.82 -12.79
CA ASP A 174 -5.10 5.63 -13.68
C ASP A 174 -6.05 4.76 -14.54
N ALA A 175 -5.57 3.61 -15.01
CA ALA A 175 -6.39 2.66 -15.75
C ALA A 175 -7.51 2.08 -14.88
N ALA A 176 -7.20 1.70 -13.64
CA ALA A 176 -8.18 1.24 -12.65
C ALA A 176 -9.25 2.30 -12.38
N ALA A 177 -8.85 3.57 -12.20
CA ALA A 177 -9.77 4.67 -11.96
C ALA A 177 -10.72 4.88 -13.15
N ARG A 178 -10.19 4.90 -14.38
CA ARG A 178 -10.99 5.03 -15.61
C ARG A 178 -11.95 3.85 -15.81
N ARG A 179 -11.53 2.63 -15.45
CA ARG A 179 -12.41 1.44 -15.51
C ARG A 179 -13.56 1.56 -14.52
N LEU A 180 -13.28 1.92 -13.28
CA LEU A 180 -14.30 2.14 -12.27
C LEU A 180 -15.29 3.24 -12.70
N GLU A 181 -14.80 4.38 -13.18
CA GLU A 181 -15.64 5.47 -13.66
C GLU A 181 -16.56 5.03 -14.81
N ARG A 182 -16.01 4.32 -15.81
CA ARG A 182 -16.80 3.80 -16.93
C ARG A 182 -17.87 2.81 -16.48
N ALA A 183 -17.53 1.90 -15.57
CA ALA A 183 -18.47 0.90 -15.05
C ALA A 183 -19.64 1.58 -14.30
N LEU A 184 -19.33 2.57 -13.45
CA LEU A 184 -20.33 3.34 -12.71
C LEU A 184 -21.20 4.21 -13.63
N ALA A 185 -20.61 4.83 -14.66
CA ALA A 185 -21.33 5.63 -15.64
C ALA A 185 -22.32 4.79 -16.47
N ARG A 186 -21.97 3.52 -16.75
CA ARG A 186 -22.76 2.58 -17.56
C ARG A 186 -23.76 1.74 -16.76
N ASP A 187 -23.83 1.89 -15.44
CA ASP A 187 -24.67 1.03 -14.58
C ASP A 187 -24.30 -0.46 -14.71
N ALA A 188 -23.01 -0.77 -14.89
CA ALA A 188 -22.51 -2.13 -15.07
C ALA A 188 -22.65 -2.97 -13.79
N ARG A 189 -22.77 -4.29 -13.94
CA ARG A 189 -22.76 -5.21 -12.80
C ARG A 189 -21.33 -5.47 -12.36
N LEU A 190 -21.03 -5.09 -11.12
CA LEU A 190 -19.66 -5.18 -10.60
C LEU A 190 -19.33 -6.62 -10.16
N PRO A 191 -18.06 -7.05 -10.30
CA PRO A 191 -17.61 -8.37 -9.88
C PRO A 191 -18.00 -8.71 -8.43
N VAL A 192 -18.20 -10.00 -8.15
CA VAL A 192 -18.52 -10.48 -6.79
C VAL A 192 -17.42 -10.11 -5.81
N TRP A 193 -16.15 -10.31 -6.17
CA TRP A 193 -15.02 -9.97 -5.30
C TRP A 193 -14.98 -8.49 -4.95
N PHE A 194 -15.40 -7.62 -5.88
CA PHE A 194 -15.41 -6.17 -5.69
C PHE A 194 -16.44 -5.80 -4.63
N ARG A 195 -17.64 -6.39 -4.73
CA ARG A 195 -18.72 -6.20 -3.76
C ARG A 195 -18.41 -6.78 -2.39
N VAL A 196 -17.82 -7.98 -2.34
CA VAL A 196 -17.43 -8.65 -1.09
C VAL A 196 -16.28 -7.93 -0.40
N GLY A 197 -15.31 -7.43 -1.17
CA GLY A 197 -14.12 -6.80 -0.65
C GLY A 197 -14.33 -5.39 -0.12
N LEU A 198 -15.00 -4.53 -0.88
CA LEU A 198 -15.23 -3.14 -0.50
C LEU A 198 -16.42 -2.93 0.43
N GLY A 199 -17.46 -3.73 0.28
CA GLY A 199 -18.74 -3.48 0.94
C GLY A 199 -19.45 -2.22 0.42
N GLU A 200 -20.47 -1.80 1.16
CA GLU A 200 -21.31 -0.66 0.83
C GLU A 200 -20.66 0.67 1.25
N ILE A 201 -21.09 1.77 0.64
CA ILE A 201 -20.65 3.11 1.04
C ILE A 201 -21.36 3.48 2.34
N THR A 202 -20.58 3.60 3.41
CA THR A 202 -21.05 3.92 4.76
C THR A 202 -20.98 5.42 5.09
N SER A 203 -20.29 6.21 4.26
CA SER A 203 -20.05 7.65 4.47
C SER A 203 -20.71 8.51 3.38
N PRO A 204 -21.22 9.71 3.70
CA PRO A 204 -21.71 10.67 2.70
C PRO A 204 -20.66 11.12 1.69
N ASP A 205 -19.38 11.12 2.08
CA ASP A 205 -18.26 11.36 1.17
C ASP A 205 -17.78 10.02 0.57
N PRO A 206 -17.98 9.77 -0.73
CA PRO A 206 -17.56 8.53 -1.38
C PRO A 206 -16.06 8.50 -1.69
N THR A 207 -15.33 9.59 -1.49
CA THR A 207 -13.92 9.72 -1.90
C THR A 207 -13.02 8.61 -1.32
N PRO A 208 -13.08 8.29 -0.02
CA PRO A 208 -12.28 7.19 0.55
C PRO A 208 -12.62 5.83 -0.06
N TRP A 209 -13.91 5.58 -0.32
CA TRP A 209 -14.38 4.34 -0.94
C TRP A 209 -13.89 4.22 -2.39
N ILE A 210 -14.00 5.31 -3.18
CA ILE A 210 -13.51 5.33 -4.58
C ILE A 210 -12.00 5.09 -4.62
N ARG A 211 -11.24 5.70 -3.69
CA ARG A 211 -9.80 5.49 -3.60
C ARG A 211 -9.45 4.04 -3.29
N ALA A 212 -10.10 3.42 -2.30
CA ALA A 212 -9.90 2.02 -1.97
C ALA A 212 -10.33 1.09 -3.13
N ALA A 213 -11.40 1.45 -3.85
CA ALA A 213 -11.90 0.68 -4.99
C ALA A 213 -10.90 0.66 -6.15
N THR A 214 -10.38 1.84 -6.51
CA THR A 214 -9.32 1.98 -7.50
C THR A 214 -8.08 1.20 -7.08
N GLY A 215 -7.69 1.31 -5.80
CA GLY A 215 -6.53 0.59 -5.28
C GLY A 215 -6.68 -0.92 -5.29
N LEU A 216 -7.87 -1.43 -5.01
CA LEU A 216 -8.13 -2.85 -5.10
C LEU A 216 -8.06 -3.37 -6.53
N ILE A 217 -8.61 -2.64 -7.50
CA ILE A 217 -8.50 -3.00 -8.92
C ILE A 217 -7.03 -2.98 -9.36
N ALA A 218 -6.30 -1.90 -9.06
CA ALA A 218 -4.89 -1.75 -9.40
C ALA A 218 -4.03 -2.86 -8.78
N TYR A 219 -4.24 -3.17 -7.49
CA TYR A 219 -3.55 -4.23 -6.77
C TYR A 219 -3.76 -5.60 -7.42
N ARG A 220 -5.01 -5.93 -7.78
CA ARG A 220 -5.32 -7.20 -8.44
C ARG A 220 -4.71 -7.30 -9.83
N LEU A 221 -4.69 -6.21 -10.59
CA LEU A 221 -4.02 -6.15 -11.90
C LEU A 221 -2.50 -6.30 -11.79
N GLU A 222 -1.87 -5.64 -10.81
CA GLU A 222 -0.42 -5.72 -10.59
C GLU A 222 0.01 -7.13 -10.18
N TYR A 223 -0.66 -7.74 -9.20
CA TYR A 223 -0.26 -9.03 -8.64
C TYR A 223 -1.01 -10.24 -9.24
N GLY A 224 -1.87 -10.01 -10.23
CA GLY A 224 -2.60 -11.07 -10.95
C GLY A 224 -3.55 -11.87 -10.08
N ILE A 225 -4.22 -11.23 -9.13
CA ILE A 225 -5.12 -11.90 -8.18
C ILE A 225 -6.49 -12.06 -8.85
N THR A 226 -6.95 -13.31 -8.96
CA THR A 226 -8.25 -13.64 -9.58
C THR A 226 -9.23 -14.29 -8.60
N THR A 227 -8.87 -14.36 -7.31
CA THR A 227 -9.70 -15.01 -6.29
C THR A 227 -10.99 -14.23 -6.05
N ALA A 228 -12.12 -14.95 -5.97
CA ALA A 228 -13.45 -14.34 -5.86
C ALA A 228 -13.86 -13.96 -4.43
N LEU A 229 -13.45 -14.77 -3.44
CA LEU A 229 -13.82 -14.58 -2.02
C LEU A 229 -12.77 -13.80 -1.22
N ASP A 230 -11.53 -13.84 -1.68
CA ASP A 230 -10.42 -13.14 -1.08
C ASP A 230 -9.89 -12.12 -2.10
N PRO A 231 -10.36 -10.87 -2.04
CA PRO A 231 -10.09 -9.88 -3.08
C PRO A 231 -8.61 -9.45 -3.10
N LEU A 232 -7.90 -9.55 -1.96
CA LEU A 232 -6.46 -9.31 -1.83
C LEU A 232 -5.63 -10.58 -2.05
N GLY A 233 -6.27 -11.75 -2.04
CA GLY A 233 -5.59 -13.03 -2.15
C GLY A 233 -4.78 -13.37 -0.91
N GLU A 234 -3.98 -14.43 -1.01
CA GLU A 234 -3.19 -14.92 0.12
C GLU A 234 -2.24 -13.83 0.66
N PRO A 235 -2.23 -13.57 1.97
CA PRO A 235 -1.34 -12.59 2.58
C PRO A 235 0.13 -12.86 2.22
N PRO A 236 0.82 -11.88 1.59
CA PRO A 236 2.22 -12.03 1.22
C PRO A 236 3.13 -12.01 2.44
N SER A 237 4.30 -12.65 2.34
CA SER A 237 5.34 -12.64 3.37
C SER A 237 6.57 -11.88 2.91
N ALA A 238 7.05 -10.96 3.75
CA ALA A 238 8.31 -10.24 3.58
C ALA A 238 9.55 -11.06 4.00
N GLY A 239 9.39 -12.35 4.36
CA GLY A 239 10.45 -13.15 4.97
C GLY A 239 11.70 -13.38 4.11
N SER A 240 11.59 -13.26 2.78
CA SER A 240 12.76 -13.31 1.89
C SER A 240 13.62 -12.05 1.98
N GLY A 241 13.02 -10.90 2.31
CA GLY A 241 13.63 -9.59 2.26
C GLY A 241 13.89 -9.03 0.85
N SER A 242 13.39 -9.69 -0.19
CA SER A 242 13.44 -9.15 -1.57
C SER A 242 12.52 -7.94 -1.70
N ALA A 243 12.91 -6.95 -2.49
CA ALA A 243 12.15 -5.73 -2.74
C ALA A 243 10.73 -6.02 -3.22
N ALA A 244 10.55 -6.99 -4.13
CA ALA A 244 9.24 -7.38 -4.64
C ALA A 244 8.27 -7.81 -3.53
N TRP A 245 8.70 -8.75 -2.69
CA TRP A 245 7.86 -9.29 -1.63
C TRP A 245 7.59 -8.30 -0.51
N VAL A 246 8.59 -7.50 -0.11
CA VAL A 246 8.41 -6.43 0.88
C VAL A 246 7.38 -5.42 0.37
N ARG A 247 7.52 -4.95 -0.88
CA ARG A 247 6.57 -4.03 -1.51
C ARG A 247 5.15 -4.59 -1.55
N ARG A 248 4.98 -5.86 -1.95
CA ARG A 248 3.66 -6.49 -1.98
C ARG A 248 3.05 -6.59 -0.58
N THR A 249 3.87 -6.88 0.43
CA THR A 249 3.42 -6.91 1.82
C THR A 249 2.98 -5.53 2.32
N GLU A 250 3.72 -4.48 2.01
CA GLU A 250 3.34 -3.09 2.32
C GLU A 250 2.05 -2.70 1.60
N ALA A 251 1.97 -2.92 0.28
CA ALA A 251 0.77 -2.62 -0.51
C ALA A 251 -0.46 -3.40 -0.04
N HIS A 252 -0.27 -4.67 0.34
CA HIS A 252 -1.34 -5.47 0.93
C HIS A 252 -1.80 -4.90 2.28
N ALA A 253 -0.87 -4.55 3.17
CA ALA A 253 -1.19 -4.01 4.48
C ALA A 253 -1.92 -2.66 4.37
N ASP A 254 -1.39 -1.73 3.56
CA ASP A 254 -2.00 -0.43 3.33
C ASP A 254 -3.43 -0.54 2.78
N LEU A 255 -3.65 -1.44 1.83
CA LEU A 255 -4.96 -1.63 1.24
C LEU A 255 -5.91 -2.37 2.19
N ALA A 256 -5.42 -3.35 2.97
CA ALA A 256 -6.21 -4.00 4.01
C ALA A 256 -6.66 -3.00 5.08
N ASP A 257 -5.77 -2.10 5.52
CA ASP A 257 -6.08 -1.05 6.48
C ASP A 257 -7.10 -0.04 5.92
N GLN A 258 -6.94 0.36 4.64
CA GLN A 258 -7.92 1.20 3.95
C GLN A 258 -9.30 0.53 3.90
N LEU A 259 -9.38 -0.75 3.49
CA LEU A 259 -10.64 -1.49 3.43
C LEU A 259 -11.27 -1.67 4.82
N GLN A 260 -10.45 -1.92 5.84
CA GLN A 260 -10.93 -2.04 7.22
C GLN A 260 -11.48 -0.71 7.74
N SER A 261 -10.90 0.44 7.35
CA SER A 261 -11.36 1.78 7.73
C SER A 261 -12.72 2.17 7.15
N LEU A 262 -13.17 1.49 6.08
CA LEU A 262 -14.47 1.71 5.46
C LEU A 262 -15.62 0.95 6.15
N ARG A 263 -15.29 -0.01 7.02
CA ARG A 263 -16.29 -0.81 7.73
C ARG A 263 -16.95 0.01 8.85
N PRO A 264 -18.26 -0.14 9.06
CA PRO A 264 -19.01 0.60 10.07
C PRO A 264 -18.68 0.19 11.51
#